data_AF-A0A5E6TNC2-F1
#
_entry.id   AF-A0A5E6TNC2-F1
#
_cell.length_a   1.000
_cell.length_b   1.000
_cell.length_c   1.000
_cell.angle_alpha   90.00
_cell.angle_beta   90.00
_cell.angle_gamma   90.00
#
_symmetry.space_group_name_H-M   'P 1'
#
loop_
_entity.id
_entity.type
_entity.pdbx_description
1 polymer ?
#
loop_
_entity_poly.entity_id
_entity_poly.type
_entity_poly.pdbx_seq_one_letter_code
_entity_poly.pdbx_strand_id
1 'polypeptide(L)'
;MKQGTIVSGASQVWRFVNEIQSGDWVITYSPANRLYQVGTFTGAAEHHPEWAEQGMALARKVRWQPLELSREKLGVTTKNSLGSTLTVFEVPAQAAAEVLAALKGGPAPEPDDVTDEAIADPLADIESQAIERIKDRVSEIDWDEMQHLVAGILRAMGYKTQVSPPGSDRGKDIVASPDGFGFENPRIVVEVKHRKGQMGSQDIRSFLGGRHKDDRGLYVSTGGFSKDALYEADRASIPLSLWTLDHVVRALIEHYDATDAETKRIVPLKRLYWPA
;
A
#
# COMPACT_ATOMS: atom_id res chain seq x y z
N MET A 1 -19.27 -18.99 12.21
CA MET A 1 -19.34 -17.53 11.96
C MET A 1 -20.48 -16.94 12.78
N LYS A 2 -20.32 -15.72 13.29
CA LYS A 2 -21.42 -14.99 13.95
C LYS A 2 -22.50 -14.68 12.89
N GLN A 3 -23.76 -14.64 13.29
CA GLN A 3 -24.90 -14.43 12.37
C GLN A 3 -24.76 -13.14 11.55
N GLY A 4 -24.30 -12.04 12.17
CA GLY A 4 -24.07 -10.77 11.48
C GLY A 4 -23.05 -10.85 10.33
N THR A 5 -21.96 -11.62 10.52
CA THR A 5 -20.94 -11.84 9.47
C THR A 5 -21.52 -12.57 8.26
N ILE A 6 -22.39 -13.56 8.49
CA ILE A 6 -23.05 -14.32 7.41
C ILE A 6 -23.98 -13.41 6.61
N VAL A 7 -24.79 -12.60 7.31
CA VAL A 7 -25.71 -11.65 6.67
C VAL A 7 -24.94 -10.62 5.85
N SER A 8 -23.90 -10.00 6.43
CA SER A 8 -23.07 -9.03 5.71
C SER A 8 -22.40 -9.62 4.47
N GLY A 9 -21.80 -10.82 4.59
CA GLY A 9 -21.19 -11.50 3.44
C GLY A 9 -22.21 -11.82 2.34
N ALA A 10 -23.38 -12.34 2.71
CA ALA A 10 -24.45 -12.63 1.76
C ALA A 10 -24.97 -11.36 1.07
N SER A 11 -25.14 -10.26 1.81
CA SER A 11 -25.53 -8.96 1.24
C SER A 11 -24.52 -8.43 0.23
N GLN A 12 -23.22 -8.52 0.51
CA GLN A 12 -22.18 -8.08 -0.42
C GLN A 12 -22.20 -8.87 -1.74
N VAL A 13 -22.32 -10.20 -1.65
CA VAL A 13 -22.44 -11.06 -2.84
C VAL A 13 -23.73 -10.74 -3.61
N TRP A 14 -24.86 -10.60 -2.91
CA TRP A 14 -26.14 -10.27 -3.54
C TRP A 14 -26.07 -8.95 -4.31
N ARG A 15 -25.53 -7.90 -3.70
CA ARG A 15 -25.34 -6.58 -4.34
C ARG A 15 -24.48 -6.69 -5.58
N PHE A 16 -23.34 -7.37 -5.48
CA PHE A 16 -22.41 -7.54 -6.59
C PHE A 16 -23.03 -8.31 -7.76
N VAL A 17 -23.81 -9.36 -7.49
CA VAL A 17 -24.45 -10.16 -8.54
C VAL A 17 -25.64 -9.43 -9.14
N ASN A 18 -26.55 -8.91 -8.31
CA ASN A 18 -27.90 -8.55 -8.72
C ASN A 18 -28.17 -7.03 -8.78
N GLU A 19 -27.56 -6.23 -7.90
CA GLU A 19 -27.89 -4.80 -7.80
C GLU A 19 -27.02 -3.93 -8.70
N ILE A 20 -25.72 -4.23 -8.79
CA ILE A 20 -24.80 -3.49 -9.67
C ILE A 20 -25.22 -3.64 -11.14
N GLN A 21 -25.32 -2.54 -11.86
CA GLN A 21 -25.71 -2.51 -13.27
C GLN A 21 -24.56 -2.08 -14.18
N SER A 22 -24.71 -2.35 -15.47
CA SER A 22 -23.80 -1.80 -16.48
C SER A 22 -23.98 -0.27 -16.54
N GLY A 23 -22.88 0.46 -16.46
CA GLY A 23 -22.86 1.91 -16.38
C GLY A 23 -22.58 2.44 -14.97
N ASP A 24 -22.75 1.62 -13.93
CA ASP A 24 -22.42 2.01 -12.57
C ASP A 24 -20.93 2.25 -12.40
N TRP A 25 -20.59 3.27 -11.62
CA TRP A 25 -19.21 3.61 -11.28
C TRP A 25 -18.66 2.65 -10.22
N VAL A 26 -17.38 2.33 -10.35
CA VAL A 26 -16.62 1.56 -9.37
C VAL A 26 -15.32 2.27 -9.05
N ILE A 27 -14.95 2.24 -7.78
CA ILE A 27 -13.66 2.71 -7.29
C ILE A 27 -13.01 1.60 -6.47
N THR A 28 -11.71 1.41 -6.65
CA THR A 28 -10.90 0.48 -5.84
C THR A 28 -9.58 1.13 -5.46
N TYR A 29 -9.07 0.77 -4.28
CA TYR A 29 -7.84 1.31 -3.74
C TYR A 29 -6.68 0.34 -3.96
N SER A 30 -5.52 0.87 -4.36
CA SER A 30 -4.24 0.16 -4.34
C SER A 30 -3.44 0.64 -3.12
N PRO A 31 -3.38 -0.14 -2.02
CA PRO A 31 -2.60 0.24 -0.83
C PRO A 31 -1.11 0.39 -1.12
N ALA A 32 -0.60 -0.41 -2.06
CA ALA A 32 0.80 -0.42 -2.45
C ALA A 32 1.24 0.88 -3.13
N ASN A 33 0.39 1.45 -3.99
CA ASN A 33 0.68 2.68 -4.72
C ASN A 33 0.01 3.91 -4.10
N ARG A 34 -0.90 3.70 -3.14
CA ARG A 34 -1.79 4.73 -2.57
C ARG A 34 -2.58 5.50 -3.64
N LEU A 35 -3.00 4.76 -4.66
CA LEU A 35 -3.80 5.26 -5.79
C LEU A 35 -5.18 4.61 -5.79
N TYR A 36 -6.19 5.37 -6.18
CA TYR A 36 -7.52 4.88 -6.51
C TYR A 36 -7.65 4.69 -8.02
N GLN A 37 -8.12 3.52 -8.42
CA GLN A 37 -8.58 3.25 -9.77
C GLN A 37 -10.08 3.44 -9.83
N VAL A 38 -10.55 4.20 -10.82
CA VAL A 38 -11.97 4.46 -11.03
C VAL A 38 -12.37 3.93 -12.39
N GLY A 39 -13.53 3.32 -12.50
CA GLY A 39 -14.03 2.74 -13.75
C GLY A 39 -15.54 2.65 -13.78
N THR A 40 -16.07 2.05 -14.83
CA THR A 40 -17.50 1.72 -14.94
C THR A 40 -17.69 0.25 -15.26
N PHE A 41 -18.67 -0.37 -14.63
CA PHE A 41 -19.06 -1.74 -14.98
C PHE A 41 -19.65 -1.77 -16.38
N THR A 42 -19.29 -2.77 -17.18
CA THR A 42 -19.72 -2.88 -18.59
C THR A 42 -20.57 -4.12 -18.88
N GLY A 43 -20.97 -4.87 -17.85
CA GLY A 43 -21.72 -6.11 -18.02
C GLY A 43 -22.20 -6.68 -16.69
N ALA A 44 -22.96 -7.78 -16.79
CA ALA A 44 -23.43 -8.54 -15.64
C ALA A 44 -22.28 -9.29 -14.94
N ALA A 45 -22.56 -9.83 -13.75
CA ALA A 45 -21.64 -10.74 -13.08
C ALA A 45 -21.47 -12.03 -13.89
N GLU A 46 -20.22 -12.45 -14.07
CA GLU A 46 -19.81 -13.65 -14.78
C GLU A 46 -19.18 -14.64 -13.79
N HIS A 47 -19.48 -15.93 -13.96
CA HIS A 47 -18.88 -17.00 -13.16
C HIS A 47 -17.76 -17.68 -13.96
N HIS A 48 -16.56 -17.67 -13.40
CA HIS A 48 -15.31 -18.14 -13.98
C HIS A 48 -14.71 -19.25 -13.09
N PRO A 49 -15.18 -20.50 -13.18
CA PRO A 49 -14.67 -21.58 -12.35
C PRO A 49 -13.15 -21.79 -12.51
N GLU A 50 -12.60 -21.46 -13.66
CA GLU A 50 -11.17 -21.50 -13.96
C GLU A 50 -10.34 -20.50 -13.13
N TRP A 51 -10.96 -19.48 -12.52
CA TRP A 51 -10.31 -18.51 -11.63
C TRP A 51 -10.59 -18.76 -10.15
N ALA A 52 -11.25 -19.86 -9.81
CA ALA A 52 -11.63 -20.18 -8.44
C ALA A 52 -10.44 -20.35 -7.50
N GLU A 53 -9.34 -20.95 -7.98
CA GLU A 53 -8.10 -21.10 -7.19
C GLU A 53 -7.46 -19.75 -6.83
N GLN A 54 -7.76 -18.70 -7.59
CA GLN A 54 -7.31 -17.33 -7.33
C GLN A 54 -8.30 -16.53 -6.46
N GLY A 55 -9.40 -17.15 -6.02
CA GLY A 55 -10.47 -16.48 -5.29
C GLY A 55 -11.32 -15.55 -6.16
N MET A 56 -11.23 -15.67 -7.50
CA MET A 56 -11.86 -14.76 -8.46
C MET A 56 -12.95 -15.45 -9.30
N ALA A 57 -13.60 -16.47 -8.75
CA ALA A 57 -14.65 -17.22 -9.45
C ALA A 57 -15.86 -16.38 -9.87
N LEU A 58 -16.07 -15.23 -9.23
CA LEU A 58 -17.14 -14.30 -9.56
C LEU A 58 -16.52 -12.95 -9.94
N ALA A 59 -16.75 -12.52 -11.18
CA ALA A 59 -16.13 -11.32 -11.72
C ALA A 59 -17.12 -10.46 -12.50
N ARG A 60 -16.78 -9.17 -12.65
CA ARG A 60 -17.48 -8.24 -13.54
C ARG A 60 -16.47 -7.52 -14.41
N LYS A 61 -16.83 -7.29 -15.67
CA LYS A 61 -16.01 -6.50 -16.59
C LYS A 61 -16.11 -5.02 -16.22
N VAL A 62 -14.95 -4.37 -16.12
CA VAL A 62 -14.82 -2.96 -15.81
C VAL A 62 -14.03 -2.27 -16.91
N ARG A 63 -14.54 -1.13 -17.37
CA ARG A 63 -13.77 -0.18 -18.18
C ARG A 63 -13.15 0.83 -17.23
N TRP A 64 -11.86 0.66 -16.96
CA TRP A 64 -11.10 1.58 -16.13
C TRP A 64 -10.87 2.92 -16.84
N GLN A 65 -10.94 4.01 -16.08
CA GLN A 65 -10.49 5.31 -16.53
C GLN A 65 -8.97 5.30 -16.68
N PRO A 66 -8.42 6.02 -17.68
CA PRO A 66 -6.97 6.09 -17.87
C PRO A 66 -6.25 6.86 -16.75
N LEU A 67 -6.97 7.71 -16.02
CA LEU A 67 -6.44 8.48 -14.90
C LEU A 67 -6.66 7.74 -13.58
N GLU A 68 -5.58 7.48 -12.86
CA GLU A 68 -5.61 7.07 -11.46
C GLU A 68 -5.57 8.30 -10.54
N LEU A 69 -6.26 8.22 -9.40
CA LEU A 69 -6.31 9.31 -8.42
C LEU A 69 -5.36 9.03 -7.25
N SER A 70 -4.52 10.00 -6.92
CA SER A 70 -3.75 9.92 -5.67
C SER A 70 -4.69 10.09 -4.47
N ARG A 71 -4.53 9.24 -3.44
CA ARG A 71 -5.24 9.39 -2.17
C ARG A 71 -5.07 10.77 -1.57
N GLU A 72 -3.93 11.43 -1.79
CA GLU A 72 -3.65 12.77 -1.27
C GLU A 72 -4.50 13.88 -1.89
N LYS A 73 -5.18 13.63 -3.01
CA LYS A 73 -6.09 14.59 -3.63
C LYS A 73 -7.50 14.59 -3.03
N LEU A 74 -7.78 13.69 -2.09
CA LEU A 74 -9.10 13.54 -1.47
C LEU A 74 -9.08 14.08 -0.03
N GLY A 75 -10.21 14.64 0.39
CA GLY A 75 -10.48 15.08 1.74
C GLY A 75 -10.55 13.92 2.73
N VAL A 76 -10.40 14.24 4.02
CA VAL A 76 -10.39 13.26 5.11
C VAL A 76 -11.70 12.48 5.19
N THR A 77 -12.84 13.15 5.04
CA THR A 77 -14.17 12.50 5.07
C THR A 77 -14.29 11.45 3.98
N THR A 78 -13.95 11.79 2.73
CA THR A 78 -13.96 10.85 1.61
C THR A 78 -12.97 9.71 1.80
N LYS A 79 -11.75 9.99 2.30
CA LYS A 79 -10.77 8.95 2.64
C LYS A 79 -11.32 7.96 3.66
N ASN A 80 -12.05 8.43 4.67
CA ASN A 80 -12.66 7.58 5.69
C ASN A 80 -13.80 6.73 5.10
N SER A 81 -14.68 7.34 4.30
CA SER A 81 -15.79 6.62 3.65
C SER A 81 -15.31 5.54 2.67
N LEU A 82 -14.19 5.76 1.98
CA LEU A 82 -13.58 4.78 1.08
C LEU A 82 -12.79 3.68 1.81
N GLY A 83 -12.48 3.87 3.10
CA GLY A 83 -11.73 2.94 3.93
C GLY A 83 -12.56 1.86 4.61
N SER A 84 -13.71 1.49 4.03
CA SER A 84 -14.62 0.48 4.62
C SER A 84 -13.96 -0.89 4.70
N THR A 85 -14.29 -1.64 5.76
CA THR A 85 -13.99 -3.07 5.86
C THR A 85 -14.85 -3.98 4.96
N LEU A 86 -15.95 -3.47 4.41
CA LEU A 86 -16.74 -4.20 3.43
C LEU A 86 -15.99 -4.23 2.08
N THR A 87 -15.96 -5.39 1.44
CA THR A 87 -15.40 -5.57 0.09
C THR A 87 -16.26 -4.88 -0.97
N VAL A 88 -17.60 -4.92 -0.79
CA VAL A 88 -18.57 -4.26 -1.68
C VAL A 88 -19.50 -3.41 -0.83
N PHE A 89 -19.48 -2.10 -1.06
CA PHE A 89 -20.34 -1.14 -0.40
C PHE A 89 -20.67 0.02 -1.35
N GLU A 90 -21.73 0.74 -1.01
CA GLU A 90 -22.11 1.94 -1.75
C GLU A 90 -21.33 3.14 -1.21
N VAL A 91 -20.67 3.87 -2.11
CA VAL A 91 -19.93 5.08 -1.73
C VAL A 91 -20.93 6.21 -1.50
N PRO A 92 -20.87 6.92 -0.36
CA PRO A 92 -21.77 8.05 -0.08
C PRO A 92 -21.72 9.11 -1.19
N ALA A 93 -22.87 9.73 -1.48
CA ALA A 93 -23.03 10.64 -2.62
C ALA A 93 -22.01 11.80 -2.61
N GLN A 94 -21.69 12.36 -1.44
CA GLN A 94 -20.69 13.42 -1.30
C GLN A 94 -19.29 12.94 -1.66
N ALA A 95 -18.89 11.77 -1.16
CA ALA A 95 -17.60 11.15 -1.49
C ALA A 95 -17.50 10.81 -2.98
N ALA A 96 -18.59 10.28 -3.57
CA ALA A 96 -18.65 10.00 -5.00
C ALA A 96 -18.52 11.28 -5.85
N ALA A 97 -19.19 12.38 -5.45
CA ALA A 97 -19.08 13.67 -6.12
C ALA A 97 -17.65 14.23 -6.09
N GLU A 98 -16.97 14.14 -4.94
CA GLU A 98 -15.56 14.55 -4.82
C GLU A 98 -14.64 13.72 -5.71
N VAL A 99 -14.78 12.39 -5.70
CA VAL A 99 -13.99 11.49 -6.57
C VAL A 99 -14.18 11.83 -8.05
N LEU A 100 -15.43 12.03 -8.49
CA LEU A 100 -15.73 12.39 -9.88
C LEU A 100 -15.23 13.79 -10.25
N ALA A 101 -15.24 14.75 -9.32
CA ALA A 101 -14.66 16.07 -9.52
C ALA A 101 -13.13 15.99 -9.67
N ALA A 102 -12.46 15.22 -8.80
CA ALA A 102 -11.03 14.99 -8.84
C ALA A 102 -10.57 14.33 -10.15
N LEU A 103 -11.38 13.40 -10.71
CA LEU A 103 -11.12 12.81 -12.04
C LEU A 103 -11.15 13.84 -13.18
N LYS A 104 -11.98 14.87 -13.07
CA LYS A 104 -12.10 15.93 -14.07
C LYS A 104 -11.06 17.05 -13.89
N GLY A 105 -10.18 16.92 -12.90
CA GLY A 105 -9.21 17.96 -12.55
C GLY A 105 -9.82 19.18 -11.85
N GLY A 106 -11.07 19.05 -11.36
CA GLY A 106 -11.71 20.10 -10.58
C GLY A 106 -11.11 20.20 -9.17
N PRO A 107 -11.22 21.38 -8.52
CA PRO A 107 -10.88 21.50 -7.10
C PRO A 107 -11.75 20.56 -6.27
N ALA A 108 -11.18 19.98 -5.22
CA ALA A 108 -11.96 19.23 -4.23
C ALA A 108 -13.07 20.14 -3.69
N PRO A 109 -14.32 19.67 -3.55
CA PRO A 109 -15.36 20.42 -2.84
C PRO A 109 -14.85 20.78 -1.44
N GLU A 110 -15.18 21.98 -0.95
CA GLU A 110 -14.88 22.32 0.45
C GLU A 110 -15.57 21.30 1.37
N PRO A 111 -14.91 20.87 2.47
CA PRO A 111 -15.49 19.90 3.37
C PRO A 111 -16.70 20.52 4.06
N ASP A 112 -17.91 20.09 3.70
CA ASP A 112 -19.05 20.26 4.59
C ASP A 112 -18.86 19.28 5.76
N ASP A 113 -18.81 19.82 6.98
CA ASP A 113 -18.83 19.11 8.27
C ASP A 113 -20.20 18.44 8.48
N VAL A 114 -20.58 17.51 7.60
CA VAL A 114 -21.71 16.61 7.84
C VAL A 114 -21.14 15.25 8.21
N THR A 115 -21.13 14.98 9.52
CA THR A 115 -20.94 13.65 10.08
C THR A 115 -22.19 12.82 9.77
N ASP A 116 -22.32 12.33 8.53
CA ASP A 116 -23.22 11.21 8.27
C ASP A 116 -22.54 9.94 8.78
N GLU A 117 -22.92 9.56 10.00
CA GLU A 117 -22.61 8.28 10.63
C GLU A 117 -23.25 7.15 9.82
N ALA A 118 -22.58 6.73 8.75
CA ALA A 118 -22.83 5.42 8.16
C ALA A 118 -22.35 4.37 9.16
N ILE A 119 -23.30 3.60 9.68
CA ILE A 119 -23.11 2.49 10.62
C ILE A 119 -22.31 1.38 9.91
N ALA A 120 -21.00 1.54 9.84
CA ALA A 120 -20.05 0.45 9.71
C ALA A 120 -19.66 0.00 11.12
N ASP A 121 -19.39 -1.29 11.32
CA ASP A 121 -18.88 -1.82 12.59
C ASP A 121 -17.66 -0.98 13.01
N PRO A 122 -17.78 -0.12 14.04
CA PRO A 122 -16.73 0.84 14.38
C PRO A 122 -15.42 0.15 14.70
N LEU A 123 -15.46 -1.14 15.01
CA LEU A 123 -14.31 -1.91 15.44
C LEU A 123 -13.49 -2.49 14.28
N ALA A 124 -14.15 -2.93 13.21
CA ALA A 124 -13.47 -3.52 12.06
C ALA A 124 -12.69 -2.43 11.29
N ASP A 125 -13.24 -1.21 11.23
CA ASP A 125 -12.60 -0.09 10.54
C ASP A 125 -11.39 0.48 11.31
N ILE A 126 -11.25 0.22 12.62
CA ILE A 126 -10.14 0.76 13.44
C ILE A 126 -8.78 0.27 12.96
N GLU A 127 -8.62 -1.01 12.62
CA GLU A 127 -7.33 -1.56 12.20
C GLU A 127 -6.87 -0.95 10.86
N SER A 128 -7.75 -0.97 9.86
CA SER A 128 -7.49 -0.38 8.54
C SER A 128 -7.20 1.13 8.65
N GLN A 129 -7.97 1.86 9.45
CA GLN A 129 -7.73 3.28 9.71
C GLN A 129 -6.40 3.51 10.44
N ALA A 130 -6.04 2.66 11.42
CA ALA A 130 -4.77 2.76 12.14
C ALA A 130 -3.59 2.55 11.19
N ILE A 131 -3.64 1.53 10.32
CA ILE A 131 -2.59 1.27 9.32
C ILE A 131 -2.45 2.47 8.38
N GLU A 132 -3.55 3.03 7.86
CA GLU A 132 -3.48 4.20 6.99
C GLU A 132 -2.93 5.44 7.71
N ARG A 133 -3.30 5.66 8.98
CA ARG A 133 -2.71 6.75 9.79
C ARG A 133 -1.21 6.56 10.01
N ILE A 134 -0.75 5.33 10.20
CA ILE A 134 0.69 5.03 10.30
C ILE A 134 1.37 5.30 8.97
N LYS A 135 0.79 4.89 7.83
CA LYS A 135 1.33 5.23 6.51
C LYS A 135 1.39 6.73 6.26
N ASP A 136 0.35 7.47 6.65
CA ASP A 136 0.31 8.92 6.55
C ASP A 136 1.49 9.52 7.34
N ARG A 137 1.68 9.09 8.60
CA ARG A 137 2.83 9.52 9.42
C ARG A 137 4.19 9.15 8.83
N VAL A 138 4.35 7.92 8.34
CA VAL A 138 5.60 7.47 7.73
C VAL A 138 5.86 8.18 6.40
N SER A 139 4.83 8.63 5.69
CA SER A 139 5.00 9.40 4.46
C SER A 139 5.41 10.86 4.67
N GLU A 140 5.31 11.36 5.89
CA GLU A 140 5.66 12.74 6.27
C GLU A 140 7.10 12.90 6.76
N ILE A 141 7.80 11.80 7.07
CA ILE A 141 9.21 11.85 7.50
C ILE A 141 10.10 12.26 6.33
N ASP A 142 11.28 12.79 6.61
CA ASP A 142 12.19 13.15 5.52
C ASP A 142 12.88 11.92 4.89
N TRP A 143 13.57 12.14 3.77
CA TRP A 143 14.19 11.05 3.01
C TRP A 143 15.32 10.35 3.79
N ASP A 144 16.01 11.06 4.69
CA ASP A 144 17.10 10.53 5.51
C ASP A 144 16.51 9.67 6.65
N GLU A 145 15.49 10.19 7.34
CA GLU A 145 14.71 9.46 8.33
C GLU A 145 14.09 8.17 7.75
N MET A 146 13.64 8.19 6.49
CA MET A 146 13.15 6.98 5.81
C MET A 146 14.25 5.92 5.62
N GLN A 147 15.47 6.31 5.29
CA GLN A 147 16.61 5.36 5.21
C GLN A 147 16.89 4.75 6.58
N HIS A 148 16.94 5.59 7.62
CA HIS A 148 17.13 5.14 9.00
C HIS A 148 16.00 4.25 9.51
N LEU A 149 14.75 4.52 9.12
CA LEU A 149 13.59 3.69 9.44
C LEU A 149 13.72 2.29 8.82
N VAL A 150 14.02 2.21 7.51
CA VAL A 150 14.24 0.92 6.82
C VAL A 150 15.41 0.16 7.45
N ALA A 151 16.51 0.86 7.77
CA ALA A 151 17.65 0.26 8.45
C ALA A 151 17.27 -0.28 9.84
N GLY A 152 16.45 0.44 10.59
CA GLY A 152 15.91 0.04 11.89
C GLY A 152 15.02 -1.19 11.83
N ILE A 153 14.16 -1.28 10.82
CA ILE A 153 13.32 -2.46 10.56
C ILE A 153 14.21 -3.68 10.29
N LEU A 154 15.21 -3.57 9.42
CA LEU A 154 16.14 -4.65 9.14
C LEU A 154 16.95 -5.07 10.38
N ARG A 155 17.30 -4.13 11.25
CA ARG A 155 17.91 -4.46 12.56
C ARG A 155 16.98 -5.25 13.45
N ALA A 156 15.71 -4.88 13.52
CA ALA A 156 14.69 -5.60 14.27
C ALA A 156 14.43 -7.01 13.71
N MET A 157 14.72 -7.24 12.42
CA MET A 157 14.71 -8.56 11.77
C MET A 157 15.98 -9.39 12.02
N GLY A 158 16.96 -8.86 12.78
CA GLY A 158 18.18 -9.56 13.15
C GLY A 158 19.40 -9.28 12.27
N TYR A 159 19.31 -8.36 11.31
CA TYR A 159 20.47 -7.94 10.52
C TYR A 159 21.27 -6.84 11.24
N LYS A 160 22.55 -6.72 10.90
CA LYS A 160 23.32 -5.51 11.18
C LYS A 160 23.32 -4.64 9.94
N THR A 161 23.03 -3.35 10.12
CA THR A 161 22.88 -2.39 9.02
C THR A 161 23.96 -1.33 9.05
N GLN A 162 24.38 -0.90 7.86
CA GLN A 162 25.21 0.28 7.64
C GLN A 162 24.49 1.19 6.65
N VAL A 163 24.17 2.41 7.09
CA VAL A 163 23.61 3.47 6.24
C VAL A 163 24.77 4.22 5.59
N SER A 164 24.71 4.41 4.27
CA SER A 164 25.71 5.17 3.53
C SER A 164 25.65 6.66 3.92
N PRO A 165 26.79 7.35 4.05
CA PRO A 165 26.79 8.79 4.25
C PRO A 165 26.24 9.50 3.01
N PRO A 166 25.66 10.72 3.16
CA PRO A 166 25.14 11.50 2.04
C PRO A 166 26.21 11.73 0.96
N GLY A 167 25.92 11.39 -0.30
CA GLY A 167 26.85 11.59 -1.41
C GLY A 167 26.58 10.72 -2.64
N SER A 168 27.57 10.63 -3.54
CA SER A 168 27.50 9.76 -4.74
C SER A 168 27.76 8.29 -4.37
N ASP A 169 26.84 7.72 -3.61
CA ASP A 169 26.89 6.41 -2.98
C ASP A 169 26.61 5.22 -3.91
N ARG A 170 26.91 5.32 -5.22
CA ARG A 170 26.77 4.22 -6.20
C ARG A 170 25.40 3.51 -6.17
N GLY A 171 24.34 4.19 -5.72
CA GLY A 171 23.00 3.61 -5.58
C GLY A 171 22.97 2.48 -4.54
N LYS A 172 23.44 2.77 -3.33
CA LYS A 172 23.28 1.91 -2.16
C LYS A 172 23.12 2.75 -0.89
N ASP A 173 21.88 2.92 -0.44
CA ASP A 173 21.58 3.67 0.78
C ASP A 173 21.92 2.85 2.04
N ILE A 174 21.67 1.54 2.01
CA ILE A 174 21.89 0.66 3.17
C ILE A 174 22.55 -0.64 2.71
N VAL A 175 23.45 -1.16 3.54
CA VAL A 175 23.92 -2.55 3.44
C VAL A 175 23.53 -3.26 4.72
N ALA A 176 22.87 -4.41 4.59
CA ALA A 176 22.47 -5.26 5.71
C ALA A 176 23.07 -6.66 5.57
N SER A 177 23.55 -7.23 6.68
CA SER A 177 24.14 -8.57 6.72
C SER A 177 24.08 -9.13 8.14
N PRO A 178 24.16 -10.46 8.35
CA PRO A 178 24.17 -11.03 9.69
C PRO A 178 25.35 -10.52 10.55
N ASP A 179 26.52 -10.39 9.93
CA ASP A 179 27.77 -10.02 10.58
C ASP A 179 28.00 -8.50 10.68
N GLY A 180 27.34 -7.72 9.81
CA GLY A 180 27.49 -6.26 9.69
C GLY A 180 28.64 -5.83 8.80
N PHE A 181 29.41 -6.76 8.25
CA PHE A 181 30.52 -6.50 7.33
C PHE A 181 30.19 -6.92 5.89
N GLY A 182 29.18 -7.78 5.72
CA GLY A 182 28.80 -8.35 4.44
C GLY A 182 29.74 -9.46 3.99
N PHE A 183 30.48 -10.10 4.91
CA PHE A 183 31.24 -11.30 4.61
C PHE A 183 30.35 -12.54 4.65
N GLU A 184 29.34 -12.52 5.53
CA GLU A 184 28.33 -13.55 5.63
C GLU A 184 27.12 -13.26 4.74
N ASN A 185 26.61 -14.32 4.12
CA ASN A 185 25.38 -14.26 3.34
C ASN A 185 24.14 -14.44 4.23
N PRO A 186 23.01 -13.78 3.90
CA PRO A 186 22.84 -12.89 2.76
C PRO A 186 23.40 -11.48 3.03
N ARG A 187 24.16 -10.95 2.07
CA ARG A 187 24.48 -9.52 2.00
C ARG A 187 23.39 -8.81 1.20
N ILE A 188 22.56 -8.03 1.89
CA ILE A 188 21.45 -7.30 1.31
C ILE A 188 21.89 -5.86 1.02
N VAL A 189 21.78 -5.44 -0.24
CA VAL A 189 21.98 -4.05 -0.64
C VAL A 189 20.62 -3.41 -0.83
N VAL A 190 20.43 -2.24 -0.23
CA VAL A 190 19.14 -1.54 -0.19
C VAL A 190 19.25 -0.20 -0.90
N GLU A 191 18.24 0.14 -1.69
CA GLU A 191 17.99 1.48 -2.22
C GLU A 191 16.62 1.95 -1.70
N VAL A 192 16.53 3.20 -1.27
CA VAL A 192 15.34 3.84 -0.72
C VAL A 192 15.01 5.08 -1.54
N LYS A 193 13.85 5.05 -2.19
CA LYS A 193 13.27 6.20 -2.91
C LYS A 193 12.05 6.73 -2.17
N HIS A 194 12.27 7.80 -1.41
CA HIS A 194 11.21 8.55 -0.75
C HIS A 194 10.80 9.77 -1.58
N ARG A 195 9.91 9.57 -2.55
CA ARG A 195 9.40 10.64 -3.43
C ARG A 195 8.03 10.30 -4.00
N LYS A 196 7.35 11.32 -4.55
CA LYS A 196 6.10 11.13 -5.31
C LYS A 196 6.41 10.47 -6.66
N GLY A 197 5.50 9.59 -7.11
CA GLY A 197 5.60 8.89 -8.39
C GLY A 197 6.18 7.48 -8.25
N GLN A 198 5.71 6.58 -9.12
CA GLN A 198 6.12 5.17 -9.13
C GLN A 198 7.51 5.00 -9.75
N MET A 199 8.26 4.01 -9.24
CA MET A 199 9.52 3.60 -9.86
C MET A 199 9.26 2.71 -11.08
N GLY A 200 10.04 2.92 -12.13
CA GLY A 200 9.93 2.22 -13.41
C GLY A 200 11.01 1.15 -13.59
N SER A 201 10.91 0.40 -14.69
CA SER A 201 11.88 -0.66 -15.01
C SER A 201 13.31 -0.14 -15.16
N GLN A 202 13.49 1.12 -15.58
CA GLN A 202 14.81 1.75 -15.68
C GLN A 202 15.46 1.96 -14.31
N ASP A 203 14.69 2.33 -13.29
CA ASP A 203 15.19 2.51 -11.92
C ASP A 203 15.70 1.16 -11.37
N ILE A 204 14.92 0.09 -11.62
CA ILE A 204 15.26 -1.27 -11.19
C ILE A 204 16.53 -1.78 -11.88
N ARG A 205 16.63 -1.64 -13.21
CA ARG A 205 17.85 -2.02 -13.95
C ARG A 205 19.08 -1.27 -13.48
N SER A 206 18.93 0.04 -13.23
CA SER A 206 20.04 0.88 -12.76
C SER A 206 20.56 0.42 -11.39
N PHE A 207 19.65 0.06 -10.48
CA PHE A 207 20.01 -0.51 -9.18
C PHE A 207 20.71 -1.87 -9.31
N LEU A 208 20.19 -2.77 -10.14
CA LEU A 208 20.75 -4.11 -10.35
C LEU A 208 22.14 -4.08 -11.01
N GLY A 209 22.39 -3.12 -11.90
CA GLY A 209 23.66 -3.02 -12.64
C GLY A 209 24.91 -2.84 -11.77
N GLY A 210 24.75 -2.40 -10.51
CA GLY A 210 25.84 -2.19 -9.56
C GLY A 210 25.99 -3.28 -8.49
N ARG A 211 25.38 -4.47 -8.65
CA ARG A 211 25.36 -5.52 -7.62
C ARG A 211 26.29 -6.70 -7.94
N HIS A 212 26.81 -7.34 -6.90
CA HIS A 212 27.54 -8.61 -7.04
C HIS A 212 26.56 -9.78 -7.19
N LYS A 213 27.00 -10.87 -7.81
CA LYS A 213 26.17 -12.08 -8.04
C LYS A 213 25.59 -12.70 -6.76
N ASP A 214 26.30 -12.55 -5.64
CA ASP A 214 25.91 -13.12 -4.36
C ASP A 214 25.10 -12.14 -3.51
N ASP A 215 24.95 -10.89 -3.96
CA ASP A 215 24.12 -9.90 -3.28
C ASP A 215 22.64 -10.31 -3.36
N ARG A 216 21.87 -9.76 -2.42
CA ARG A 216 20.41 -9.71 -2.45
C ARG A 216 19.99 -8.26 -2.53
N GLY A 217 18.96 -7.97 -3.31
CA GLY A 217 18.44 -6.61 -3.46
C GLY A 217 17.21 -6.38 -2.60
N LEU A 218 17.12 -5.20 -1.98
CA LEU A 218 15.88 -4.66 -1.47
C LEU A 218 15.70 -3.25 -2.05
N TYR A 219 14.65 -3.04 -2.83
CA TYR A 219 14.34 -1.71 -3.36
C TYR A 219 13.08 -1.20 -2.68
N VAL A 220 13.20 -0.06 -1.99
CA VAL A 220 12.09 0.57 -1.26
C VAL A 220 11.61 1.80 -2.03
N SER A 221 10.32 1.90 -2.30
CA SER A 221 9.68 3.06 -2.92
C SER A 221 8.39 3.43 -2.21
N THR A 222 8.32 4.63 -1.63
CA THR A 222 7.07 5.10 -1.01
C THR A 222 6.03 5.55 -2.03
N GLY A 223 6.44 5.82 -3.27
CA GLY A 223 5.56 6.14 -4.40
C GLY A 223 5.05 4.91 -5.17
N GLY A 224 5.48 3.70 -4.77
CA GLY A 224 5.10 2.45 -5.43
C GLY A 224 5.94 2.10 -6.65
N PHE A 225 5.46 1.12 -7.43
CA PHE A 225 6.16 0.55 -8.58
C PHE A 225 5.21 0.37 -9.77
N SER A 226 5.71 0.60 -10.98
CA SER A 226 4.97 0.27 -12.20
C SER A 226 4.94 -1.24 -12.45
N LYS A 227 4.01 -1.71 -13.29
CA LYS A 227 3.95 -3.13 -13.70
C LYS A 227 5.26 -3.59 -14.34
N ASP A 228 5.87 -2.73 -15.16
CA ASP A 228 7.15 -3.04 -15.81
C ASP A 228 8.30 -3.14 -14.80
N ALA A 229 8.27 -2.37 -13.70
CA ALA A 229 9.25 -2.48 -12.63
C ALA A 229 9.11 -3.82 -11.88
N LEU A 230 7.88 -4.26 -11.61
CA LEU A 230 7.61 -5.57 -11.01
C LEU A 230 8.12 -6.71 -11.92
N TYR A 231 7.81 -6.63 -13.22
CA TYR A 231 8.29 -7.61 -14.20
C TYR A 231 9.82 -7.63 -14.32
N GLU A 232 10.47 -6.46 -14.29
CA GLU A 232 11.93 -6.36 -14.30
C GLU A 232 12.57 -6.98 -13.06
N ALA A 233 11.97 -6.80 -11.87
CA ALA A 233 12.47 -7.38 -10.64
C ALA A 233 12.34 -8.91 -10.60
N ASP A 234 11.22 -9.45 -11.09
CA ASP A 234 10.96 -10.91 -11.11
C ASP A 234 11.96 -11.68 -11.97
N ARG A 235 12.41 -11.06 -13.08
CA ARG A 235 13.41 -11.64 -13.99
C ARG A 235 14.86 -11.33 -13.63
N ALA A 236 15.11 -10.67 -12.51
CA ALA A 236 16.44 -10.25 -12.11
C ALA A 236 17.37 -11.46 -11.89
N SER A 237 18.64 -11.33 -12.27
CA SER A 237 19.64 -12.40 -12.09
C SER A 237 20.04 -12.63 -10.64
N ILE A 238 19.79 -11.63 -9.77
CA ILE A 238 19.93 -11.73 -8.33
C ILE A 238 18.55 -11.60 -7.68
N PRO A 239 18.27 -12.28 -6.55
CA PRO A 239 16.99 -12.12 -5.88
C PRO A 239 16.80 -10.67 -5.40
N LEU A 240 15.67 -10.09 -5.80
CA LEU A 240 15.28 -8.71 -5.50
C LEU A 240 13.88 -8.68 -4.88
N SER A 241 13.75 -8.06 -3.71
CA SER A 241 12.45 -7.72 -3.13
C SER A 241 12.13 -6.24 -3.33
N LEU A 242 10.87 -5.95 -3.65
CA LEU A 242 10.36 -4.58 -3.82
C LEU A 242 9.44 -4.25 -2.64
N TRP A 243 9.79 -3.23 -1.87
CA TRP A 243 8.97 -2.75 -0.75
C TRP A 243 8.31 -1.43 -1.10
N THR A 244 6.99 -1.43 -1.01
CA THR A 244 6.20 -0.19 -1.03
C THR A 244 6.06 0.37 0.39
N LEU A 245 5.45 1.56 0.53
CA LEU A 245 5.10 2.11 1.84
C LEU A 245 4.25 1.13 2.67
N ASP A 246 3.37 0.35 2.03
CA ASP A 246 2.58 -0.69 2.71
C ASP A 246 3.48 -1.78 3.32
N HIS A 247 4.48 -2.26 2.57
CA HIS A 247 5.43 -3.25 3.07
C HIS A 247 6.28 -2.70 4.22
N VAL A 248 6.76 -1.45 4.12
CA VAL A 248 7.53 -0.79 5.19
C VAL A 248 6.70 -0.71 6.47
N VAL A 249 5.45 -0.25 6.38
CA VAL A 249 4.57 -0.12 7.56
C VAL A 249 4.23 -1.48 8.17
N ARG A 250 3.94 -2.49 7.34
CA ARG A 250 3.66 -3.85 7.84
C ARG A 250 4.87 -4.44 8.56
N ALA A 251 6.05 -4.37 7.95
CA ALA A 251 7.29 -4.85 8.56
C ALA A 251 7.64 -4.09 9.85
N LEU A 252 7.39 -2.77 9.88
CA LEU A 252 7.54 -1.96 11.08
C LEU A 252 6.63 -2.44 12.21
N ILE A 253 5.34 -2.67 11.93
CA ILE A 253 4.36 -3.12 12.92
C ILE A 253 4.73 -4.51 13.44
N GLU A 254 5.06 -5.43 12.54
CA GLU A 254 5.44 -6.81 12.86
C GLU A 254 6.65 -6.88 13.81
N HIS A 255 7.67 -6.07 13.55
CA HIS A 255 8.92 -6.08 14.31
C HIS A 255 9.04 -4.94 15.33
N TYR A 256 7.97 -4.17 15.58
CA TYR A 256 8.04 -2.91 16.32
C TYR A 256 8.70 -3.04 17.70
N ASP A 257 8.41 -4.12 18.42
CA ASP A 257 8.97 -4.36 19.76
C ASP A 257 10.49 -4.43 19.75
N ALA A 258 11.05 -5.11 18.75
CA ALA A 258 12.47 -5.36 18.59
C ALA A 258 13.23 -4.16 17.98
N THR A 259 12.53 -3.10 17.55
CA THR A 259 13.18 -1.89 17.03
C THR A 259 13.90 -1.12 18.14
N ASP A 260 15.02 -0.50 17.75
CA ASP A 260 15.83 0.35 18.63
C ASP A 260 15.16 1.70 18.96
N ALA A 261 15.75 2.43 19.91
CA ALA A 261 15.20 3.70 20.38
C ALA A 261 15.15 4.78 19.28
N GLU A 262 16.09 4.76 18.34
CA GLU A 262 16.13 5.72 17.23
C GLU A 262 14.97 5.46 16.26
N THR A 263 14.72 4.21 15.91
CA THR A 263 13.58 3.80 15.07
C THR A 263 12.24 4.17 15.71
N LYS A 264 12.10 3.92 17.03
CA LYS A 264 10.91 4.32 17.80
C LYS A 264 10.73 5.83 17.90
N ARG A 265 11.82 6.61 17.84
CA ARG A 265 11.79 8.08 17.79
C ARG A 265 11.25 8.58 16.45
N ILE A 266 11.64 7.96 15.32
CA ILE A 266 11.16 8.34 13.99
C ILE A 266 9.65 8.05 13.87
N VAL A 267 9.23 6.84 14.24
CA VAL A 267 7.81 6.44 14.20
C VAL A 267 7.36 5.92 15.57
N PRO A 268 6.84 6.80 16.45
CA PRO A 268 6.34 6.39 17.75
C PRO A 268 4.96 5.74 17.62
N LEU A 269 4.87 4.46 17.95
CA LEU A 269 3.64 3.67 17.98
C LEU A 269 3.35 3.20 19.41
N LYS A 270 2.06 3.09 19.73
CA LYS A 270 1.59 2.55 21.00
C LYS A 270 0.70 1.34 20.72
N ARG A 271 0.89 0.27 21.49
CA ARG A 271 0.00 -0.88 21.45
C ARG A 271 -1.32 -0.55 22.12
N LEU A 272 -2.40 -0.87 21.44
CA LEU A 272 -3.75 -0.86 21.98
C LEU A 272 -4.17 -2.32 22.20
N TYR A 273 -4.66 -2.62 23.41
CA TYR A 273 -5.26 -3.92 23.71
C TYR A 273 -6.78 -3.77 23.67
N TRP A 274 -7.45 -4.66 22.95
CA TRP A 274 -8.90 -4.69 22.84
C TRP A 274 -9.46 -6.09 23.14
N PRO A 275 -10.57 -6.24 23.89
CA PRO A 275 -11.18 -7.55 24.15
C PRO A 275 -11.72 -8.21 22.86
N ALA A 276 -11.49 -9.51 22.69
CA ALA A 276 -11.95 -10.31 21.54
C ALA A 276 -13.47 -10.62 21.57
#